data_AF-A0A377F8P5-F1
#
_entry.id   AF-A0A377F8P5-F1
#
_cell.length_a   1.000
_cell.length_b   1.000
_cell.length_c   1.000
_cell.angle_alpha   90.00
_cell.angle_beta   90.00
_cell.angle_gamma   90.00
#
_symmetry.space_group_name_H-M   'P 1'
#
loop_
_entity.id
_entity.type
_entity.pdbx_description
1 polymer ?
#
loop_
_entity_poly.entity_id
_entity_poly.type
_entity_poly.pdbx_seq_one_letter_code
_entity_poly.pdbx_strand_id
1 'polypeptide(L)'
;MSQNLDATAINQIHALISAQGVNEIISKIGADAVALPENFRIHDLEKFNLNRFRFRGALSTASIDDFTRYSKDLADEGTRCFIDADNMRAVSVLNLGTIDEPGHADNTATLKLKKTAPFSALLSVNGERNSQKSLAEWIEDWPTTLWALMLMVTPFRQQKRLRRSVKSRLKQTRPLILKTMTSAANAL
;
A
#
# COMPACT_ATOMS: atom_id res chain seq x y z
N MET A 1 17.31 -45.78 -56.91
CA MET A 1 16.60 -45.37 -55.68
C MET A 1 17.58 -44.57 -54.84
N SER A 2 17.59 -43.26 -55.00
CA SER A 2 18.45 -42.37 -54.21
C SER A 2 17.87 -42.25 -52.81
N GLN A 3 18.60 -42.79 -51.85
CA GLN A 3 18.35 -42.64 -50.42
C GLN A 3 18.44 -41.13 -50.11
N ASN A 4 17.29 -40.45 -50.13
CA ASN A 4 17.16 -39.11 -49.57
C ASN A 4 17.46 -39.28 -48.08
N LEU A 5 18.72 -39.02 -47.70
CA LEU A 5 19.14 -38.89 -46.32
C LEU A 5 18.40 -37.71 -45.72
N ASP A 6 17.19 -37.99 -45.25
CA ASP A 6 16.50 -37.50 -44.07
C ASP A 6 17.02 -36.17 -43.46
N ALA A 7 17.08 -35.11 -44.28
CA ALA A 7 17.45 -33.77 -43.83
C ALA A 7 16.52 -33.28 -42.71
N THR A 8 15.28 -33.78 -42.71
CA THR A 8 14.29 -33.62 -41.64
C THR A 8 14.71 -34.28 -40.33
N ALA A 9 15.19 -35.53 -40.34
CA ALA A 9 15.67 -36.19 -39.12
C ALA A 9 16.93 -35.53 -38.55
N ILE A 10 17.84 -35.04 -39.41
CA ILE A 10 19.04 -34.30 -38.96
C ILE A 10 18.65 -33.01 -38.24
N ASN A 11 17.68 -32.26 -38.77
CA ASN A 11 17.17 -31.04 -38.13
C ASN A 11 16.48 -31.33 -36.79
N GLN A 12 15.75 -32.44 -36.68
CA GLN A 12 15.12 -32.86 -35.42
C GLN A 12 16.15 -33.29 -34.38
N ILE A 13 17.21 -34.01 -34.78
CA ILE A 13 18.32 -34.40 -33.90
C ILE A 13 19.07 -33.15 -33.40
N HIS A 14 19.34 -32.19 -34.29
CA HIS A 14 19.97 -30.92 -33.90
C HIS A 14 19.11 -30.13 -32.91
N ALA A 15 17.79 -30.11 -33.10
CA ALA A 15 16.85 -29.49 -32.17
C ALA A 15 16.84 -30.20 -30.79
N LEU A 16 16.88 -31.53 -30.77
CA LEU A 16 16.95 -32.34 -29.55
C LEU A 16 18.25 -32.10 -28.77
N ILE A 17 19.41 -32.12 -29.45
CA ILE A 17 20.72 -31.86 -28.83
C ILE A 17 20.79 -30.45 -28.25
N SER A 18 20.27 -29.46 -28.99
CA SER A 18 20.23 -28.07 -28.54
C SER A 18 19.31 -27.91 -27.32
N ALA A 19 18.13 -28.56 -27.32
CA ALA A 19 17.23 -28.56 -26.17
C ALA A 19 17.85 -29.26 -24.95
N GLN A 20 18.61 -30.34 -25.15
CA GLN A 20 19.32 -31.03 -24.07
C GLN A 20 20.41 -30.14 -23.43
N GLY A 21 21.21 -29.45 -24.25
CA GLY A 21 22.19 -28.49 -23.75
C GLY A 21 21.56 -27.34 -22.96
N VAL A 22 20.41 -26.83 -23.40
CA VAL A 22 19.66 -25.80 -22.67
C VAL A 22 19.09 -26.35 -21.35
N ASN A 23 18.57 -27.58 -21.34
CA ASN A 23 18.07 -28.23 -20.12
C ASN A 23 19.18 -28.48 -19.08
N GLU A 24 20.40 -28.79 -19.51
CA GLU A 24 21.56 -28.91 -18.62
C GLU A 24 21.98 -27.56 -18.01
N ILE A 25 21.79 -26.46 -18.73
CA ILE A 25 22.08 -25.11 -18.20
C ILE A 25 20.97 -24.69 -17.23
N ILE A 26 19.71 -24.97 -17.55
CA ILE A 26 18.57 -24.64 -16.69
C ILE A 26 18.63 -25.41 -15.36
N SER A 27 19.00 -26.70 -15.39
CA SER A 27 19.17 -27.50 -14.17
C SER A 27 20.32 -26.99 -13.29
N LYS A 28 21.40 -26.46 -13.89
CA LYS A 28 22.52 -25.82 -13.14
C LYS A 28 22.16 -24.47 -12.52
N ILE A 29 21.24 -23.72 -13.13
CA ILE A 29 20.72 -22.45 -12.59
C ILE A 29 19.74 -22.73 -11.42
N GLY A 30 19.31 -23.98 -11.25
CA GLY A 30 18.37 -24.36 -10.20
C GLY A 30 16.95 -23.86 -10.49
N ALA A 31 16.61 -23.61 -11.76
CA ALA A 31 15.24 -23.30 -12.15
C ALA A 31 14.57 -24.58 -12.66
N ASP A 32 13.39 -24.93 -12.13
CA ASP A 32 12.56 -26.02 -12.66
C ASP A 32 11.84 -25.56 -13.93
N ALA A 33 12.60 -25.49 -15.02
CA ALA A 33 12.07 -25.27 -16.34
C ALA A 33 12.70 -26.23 -17.34
N VAL A 34 11.93 -26.61 -18.36
CA VAL A 34 12.42 -27.48 -19.44
C VAL A 34 12.19 -26.76 -20.76
N ALA A 35 13.26 -26.65 -21.55
CA ALA A 35 13.22 -26.30 -22.94
C ALA A 35 12.81 -27.52 -23.76
N LEU A 36 11.67 -27.41 -24.44
CA LEU A 36 11.19 -28.42 -25.38
C LEU A 36 11.78 -28.14 -26.79
N PRO A 37 12.11 -29.19 -27.57
CA PRO A 37 12.70 -29.04 -28.91
C PRO A 37 11.77 -28.35 -29.92
N GLU A 38 10.45 -28.35 -29.68
CA GLU A 38 9.51 -27.57 -30.47
C GLU A 38 9.65 -26.08 -30.12
N ASN A 39 10.36 -25.35 -30.98
CA ASN A 39 10.51 -23.89 -30.92
C ASN A 39 11.27 -23.33 -29.71
N PHE A 40 12.06 -24.15 -28.99
CA PHE A 40 12.86 -23.73 -27.83
C PHE A 40 12.04 -23.01 -26.74
N ARG A 41 10.76 -23.36 -26.61
CA ARG A 41 9.92 -22.77 -25.57
C ARG A 41 10.32 -23.34 -24.23
N ILE A 42 10.64 -22.46 -23.30
CA ILE A 42 10.91 -22.78 -21.91
C ILE A 42 9.55 -22.91 -21.21
N HIS A 43 9.29 -24.08 -20.65
CA HIS A 43 8.08 -24.35 -19.88
C HIS A 43 8.40 -24.45 -18.39
N ASP A 44 7.70 -23.67 -17.57
CA ASP A 44 7.81 -23.71 -16.11
C ASP A 44 7.21 -25.02 -15.57
N LEU A 45 8.02 -25.80 -14.87
CA LEU A 45 7.60 -27.05 -14.23
C LEU A 45 7.07 -26.86 -12.80
N GLU A 46 7.17 -25.64 -12.24
CA GLU A 46 6.73 -25.32 -10.86
C GLU A 46 5.26 -25.74 -10.61
N LYS A 47 4.42 -25.77 -11.64
CA LYS A 47 3.00 -26.20 -11.57
C LYS A 47 2.81 -27.67 -11.21
N PHE A 48 3.80 -28.51 -11.47
CA PHE A 48 3.72 -29.96 -11.23
C PHE A 48 4.40 -30.37 -9.92
N ASN A 49 5.07 -29.45 -9.23
CA ASN A 49 5.71 -29.72 -7.96
C ASN A 49 4.74 -29.58 -6.79
N LEU A 50 4.98 -30.36 -5.74
CA LEU A 50 4.24 -30.29 -4.47
C LEU A 50 4.39 -28.93 -3.78
N ASN A 51 5.59 -28.34 -3.86
CA ASN A 51 5.94 -27.08 -3.23
C ASN A 51 6.43 -26.10 -4.28
N ARG A 52 6.15 -24.81 -4.06
CA ARG A 52 6.69 -23.71 -4.87
C ARG A 52 8.19 -23.54 -4.66
N PHE A 53 8.87 -22.98 -5.66
CA PHE A 53 10.32 -22.76 -5.63
C PHE A 53 10.75 -21.74 -4.59
N ARG A 54 9.87 -20.77 -4.33
CA ARG A 54 10.08 -19.71 -3.35
C ARG A 54 8.76 -19.19 -2.84
N PHE A 55 8.82 -18.58 -1.67
CA PHE A 55 7.66 -17.92 -1.09
C PHE A 55 7.30 -16.66 -1.89
N ARG A 56 6.06 -16.60 -2.39
CA ARG A 56 5.49 -15.42 -3.05
C ARG A 56 4.22 -15.01 -2.31
N GLY A 57 4.33 -13.97 -1.50
CA GLY A 57 3.21 -13.37 -0.79
C GLY A 57 2.71 -12.11 -1.51
N ALA A 58 1.40 -11.91 -1.52
CA ALA A 58 0.77 -10.66 -1.93
C ALA A 58 -0.22 -10.24 -0.86
N LEU A 59 0.25 -9.52 0.16
CA LEU A 59 -0.63 -8.99 1.21
C LEU A 59 -1.25 -7.68 0.73
N SER A 60 -2.58 -7.56 0.80
CA SER A 60 -3.28 -6.29 0.62
C SER A 60 -4.14 -6.02 1.85
N THR A 61 -3.78 -4.99 2.63
CA THR A 61 -4.52 -4.63 3.85
C THR A 61 -4.82 -3.12 3.91
N ALA A 62 -5.82 -2.78 4.71
CA ALA A 62 -6.14 -1.41 5.10
C ALA A 62 -5.72 -1.08 6.54
N SER A 63 -5.25 -2.08 7.30
CA SER A 63 -4.78 -1.92 8.68
C SER A 63 -3.28 -1.68 8.70
N ILE A 64 -2.85 -0.63 9.40
CA ILE A 64 -1.44 -0.31 9.59
C ILE A 64 -0.76 -1.37 10.46
N ASP A 65 -1.46 -1.87 11.49
CA ASP A 65 -0.89 -2.83 12.44
C ASP A 65 -0.52 -4.14 11.73
N ASP A 66 -1.47 -4.70 10.95
CA ASP A 66 -1.25 -5.91 10.16
C ASP A 66 -0.13 -5.73 9.13
N PHE A 67 -0.07 -4.57 8.48
CA PHE A 67 0.99 -4.26 7.52
C PHE A 67 2.37 -4.23 8.20
N THR A 68 2.48 -3.62 9.39
CA THR A 68 3.75 -3.57 10.11
C THR A 68 4.15 -4.94 10.65
N ARG A 69 3.20 -5.74 11.12
CA ARG A 69 3.46 -7.10 11.60
C ARG A 69 3.96 -7.98 10.46
N TYR A 70 3.22 -8.01 9.35
CA TYR A 70 3.61 -8.78 8.18
C TYR A 70 4.96 -8.35 7.61
N SER A 71 5.21 -7.05 7.53
CA SER A 71 6.49 -6.53 7.03
C SER A 71 7.66 -6.85 7.95
N LYS A 72 7.45 -6.93 9.28
CA LYS A 72 8.49 -7.30 10.26
C LYS A 72 8.77 -8.80 10.24
N ASP A 73 7.73 -9.61 10.18
CA ASP A 73 7.85 -11.07 10.21
C ASP A 73 8.58 -11.61 8.95
N LEU A 74 8.49 -10.89 7.82
CA LEU A 74 9.16 -11.21 6.57
C LEU A 74 10.27 -10.21 6.19
N ALA A 75 10.73 -9.37 7.12
CA ALA A 75 11.83 -8.44 6.85
C ALA A 75 13.15 -9.21 6.74
N ASP A 76 13.75 -9.16 5.55
CA ASP A 76 15.07 -9.71 5.27
C ASP A 76 15.98 -8.65 4.61
N GLU A 77 17.27 -8.96 4.48
CA GLU A 77 18.25 -8.11 3.79
C GLU A 77 17.78 -7.81 2.36
N GLY A 78 17.59 -6.52 2.07
CA GLY A 78 17.05 -6.05 0.78
C GLY A 78 15.55 -5.75 0.77
N THR A 79 14.85 -5.80 1.91
CA THR A 79 13.48 -5.28 2.00
C THR A 79 13.46 -3.76 1.81
N ARG A 80 12.60 -3.23 0.93
CA ARG A 80 12.36 -1.79 0.81
C ARG A 80 10.88 -1.44 0.82
N CYS A 81 10.55 -0.34 1.48
CA CYS A 81 9.21 0.21 1.54
C CYS A 81 9.14 1.51 0.74
N PHE A 82 8.16 1.59 -0.16
CA PHE A 82 7.84 2.77 -0.95
C PHE A 82 6.54 3.37 -0.42
N ILE A 83 6.53 4.68 -0.21
CA ILE A 83 5.38 5.41 0.33
C ILE A 83 4.91 6.41 -0.72
N ASP A 84 3.65 6.25 -1.13
CA ASP A 84 2.92 7.19 -1.98
C ASP A 84 1.91 7.93 -1.11
N ALA A 85 2.26 9.16 -0.73
CA ALA A 85 1.46 10.01 0.13
C ALA A 85 0.18 10.50 -0.57
N ASP A 86 0.24 10.76 -1.87
CA ASP A 86 -0.88 11.32 -2.65
C ASP A 86 -2.03 10.30 -2.76
N ASN A 87 -1.68 9.04 -2.99
CA ASN A 87 -2.63 7.94 -3.05
C ASN A 87 -2.89 7.24 -1.70
N MET A 88 -2.29 7.73 -0.61
CA MET A 88 -2.33 7.10 0.73
C MET A 88 -2.07 5.58 0.66
N ARG A 89 -1.02 5.23 -0.09
CA ARG A 89 -0.61 3.86 -0.34
C ARG A 89 0.83 3.67 0.10
N ALA A 90 1.12 2.57 0.79
CA ALA A 90 2.49 2.10 0.99
C ALA A 90 2.65 0.72 0.35
N VAL A 91 3.78 0.49 -0.30
CA VAL A 91 4.13 -0.79 -0.92
C VAL A 91 5.50 -1.21 -0.41
N SER A 92 5.54 -2.28 0.39
CA SER A 92 6.78 -2.95 0.76
C SER A 92 7.07 -4.07 -0.23
N VAL A 93 8.26 -4.06 -0.81
CA VAL A 93 8.83 -5.17 -1.57
C VAL A 93 9.81 -5.88 -0.65
N LEU A 94 9.48 -7.11 -0.28
CA LEU A 94 10.19 -7.86 0.76
C LEU A 94 11.43 -8.58 0.21
N ASN A 95 11.44 -8.89 -1.09
CA ASN A 95 12.51 -9.64 -1.75
C ASN A 95 13.15 -8.82 -2.90
N LEU A 96 13.43 -7.54 -2.65
CA LEU A 96 14.07 -6.67 -3.66
C LEU A 96 15.57 -6.96 -3.78
N GLY A 97 16.21 -7.50 -2.74
CA GLY A 97 17.65 -7.77 -2.72
C GLY A 97 18.49 -6.49 -2.55
N THR A 98 19.79 -6.60 -2.84
CA THR A 98 20.74 -5.49 -2.80
C THR A 98 21.02 -4.96 -4.22
N ILE A 99 21.81 -3.88 -4.33
CA ILE A 99 22.20 -3.34 -5.64
C ILE A 99 23.11 -4.33 -6.38
N ASP A 100 23.97 -5.03 -5.64
CA ASP A 100 24.92 -6.00 -6.20
C ASP A 100 24.26 -7.35 -6.48
N GLU A 101 23.26 -7.74 -5.68
CA GLU A 101 22.48 -8.97 -5.85
C GLU A 101 20.98 -8.66 -5.89
N PRO A 102 20.43 -8.29 -7.08
CA PRO A 102 19.03 -7.94 -7.22
C PRO A 102 18.13 -9.17 -7.05
N GLY A 103 17.13 -9.04 -6.20
CA GLY A 103 16.10 -10.03 -5.96
C GLY A 103 14.96 -9.96 -7.00
N HIS A 104 14.00 -10.88 -6.87
CA HIS A 104 12.91 -11.01 -7.85
C HIS A 104 11.72 -10.07 -7.63
N ALA A 105 11.65 -9.36 -6.50
CA ALA A 105 10.60 -8.38 -6.19
C ALA A 105 9.14 -8.89 -6.29
N ASP A 106 8.89 -10.19 -6.14
CA ASP A 106 7.56 -10.80 -6.28
C ASP A 106 6.79 -10.95 -4.97
N ASN A 107 7.46 -10.82 -3.82
CA ASN A 107 6.82 -10.80 -2.51
C ASN A 107 6.52 -9.35 -2.11
N THR A 108 5.24 -8.98 -2.14
CA THR A 108 4.82 -7.59 -1.94
C THR A 108 3.74 -7.48 -0.87
N ALA A 109 3.84 -6.43 -0.07
CA ALA A 109 2.80 -6.02 0.87
C ALA A 109 2.33 -4.62 0.47
N THR A 110 1.04 -4.49 0.16
CA THR A 110 0.40 -3.21 -0.14
C THR A 110 -0.52 -2.82 1.02
N LEU A 111 -0.24 -1.65 1.61
CA LEU A 111 -1.16 -0.95 2.49
C LEU A 111 -1.91 0.11 1.67
N LYS A 112 -3.24 0.02 1.63
CA LYS A 112 -4.09 1.05 1.03
C LYS A 112 -5.07 1.56 2.06
N LEU A 113 -4.84 2.78 2.54
CA LEU A 113 -5.74 3.41 3.51
C LEU A 113 -6.99 3.95 2.81
N LYS A 114 -8.14 3.76 3.44
CA LYS A 114 -9.38 4.40 2.98
C LYS A 114 -9.41 5.84 3.44
N LYS A 115 -9.66 6.78 2.51
CA LYS A 115 -9.92 8.17 2.86
C LYS A 115 -11.16 8.20 3.76
N THR A 116 -11.03 8.71 4.98
CA THR A 116 -12.19 8.91 5.85
C THR A 116 -13.04 10.04 5.28
N ALA A 117 -14.37 9.97 5.47
CA ALA A 117 -15.29 11.04 5.05
C ALA A 117 -14.82 12.46 5.45
N PRO A 118 -14.39 12.71 6.71
CA PRO A 118 -13.86 14.02 7.10
C PRO A 118 -12.57 14.41 6.34
N PHE A 119 -11.69 13.46 6.04
CA PHE A 119 -10.45 13.74 5.33
C PHE A 119 -10.73 14.11 3.86
N SER A 120 -11.65 13.41 3.20
CA SER A 120 -12.09 13.76 1.85
C SER A 120 -12.76 15.14 1.78
N ALA A 121 -13.61 15.46 2.77
CA ALA A 121 -14.29 16.76 2.84
C ALA A 121 -13.31 17.91 3.14
N LEU A 122 -12.25 17.67 3.93
CA LEU A 122 -11.18 18.64 4.13
C LEU A 122 -10.39 18.87 2.83
N LEU A 123 -10.10 17.80 2.09
CA LEU A 123 -9.34 17.89 0.85
C LEU A 123 -10.12 18.68 -0.23
N SER A 124 -11.45 18.59 -0.27
CA SER A 124 -12.27 19.35 -1.22
C SER A 124 -12.33 20.84 -0.88
N VAL A 125 -12.34 21.22 0.40
CA VAL A 125 -12.34 22.64 0.80
C VAL A 125 -10.94 23.27 0.69
N ASN A 126 -9.89 22.45 0.81
CA ASN A 126 -8.50 22.90 0.76
C ASN A 126 -8.07 23.34 -0.64
N GLY A 127 -7.87 24.65 -0.83
CA GLY A 127 -7.41 25.25 -2.09
C GLY A 127 -8.54 25.78 -2.99
N GLU A 128 -9.80 25.55 -2.65
CA GLU A 128 -10.95 26.09 -3.37
C GLU A 128 -11.39 27.46 -2.82
N ARG A 129 -11.88 28.33 -3.72
CA ARG A 129 -12.53 29.59 -3.32
C ARG A 129 -13.94 29.30 -2.83
N ASN A 130 -14.08 29.14 -1.52
CA ASN A 130 -15.36 28.93 -0.88
C ASN A 130 -16.00 30.25 -0.42
N SER A 131 -17.33 30.34 -0.55
CA SER A 131 -18.08 31.47 0.01
C SER A 131 -18.04 31.40 1.55
N GLN A 132 -18.10 32.54 2.24
CA GLN A 132 -18.10 32.55 3.72
C GLN A 132 -19.24 31.73 4.31
N LYS A 133 -20.41 31.70 3.65
CA LYS A 133 -21.56 30.90 4.09
C LYS A 133 -21.27 29.40 3.97
N SER A 134 -20.78 28.95 2.81
CA SER A 134 -20.45 27.54 2.57
C SER A 134 -19.32 27.06 3.49
N LEU A 135 -18.33 27.92 3.75
CA LEU A 135 -17.25 27.60 4.68
C LEU A 135 -17.74 27.52 6.14
N ALA A 136 -18.66 28.41 6.55
CA ALA A 136 -19.23 28.39 7.89
C ALA A 136 -20.06 27.12 8.15
N GLU A 137 -20.93 26.74 7.21
CA GLU A 137 -21.72 25.50 7.26
C GLU A 137 -20.79 24.27 7.34
N TRP A 138 -19.72 24.24 6.54
CA TRP A 138 -18.73 23.17 6.61
C TRP A 138 -17.99 23.11 7.96
N ILE A 139 -17.64 24.25 8.57
CA ILE A 139 -17.03 24.26 9.91
C ILE A 139 -18.00 23.75 10.98
N GLU A 140 -19.29 24.05 10.85
CA GLU A 140 -20.34 23.59 11.77
C GLU A 140 -20.60 22.07 11.66
N ASP A 141 -20.43 21.48 10.48
CA ASP A 141 -20.59 20.04 10.24
C ASP A 141 -19.42 19.19 10.75
N TRP A 142 -18.20 19.74 10.79
CA TRP A 142 -16.97 19.00 11.11
C TRP A 142 -16.20 19.46 12.38
N PRO A 143 -16.85 19.91 13.47
CA PRO A 143 -16.15 20.58 14.54
C PRO A 143 -15.27 19.61 15.35
N THR A 144 -15.73 18.38 15.57
CA THR A 144 -14.99 17.35 16.32
C THR A 144 -13.70 16.91 15.62
N THR A 145 -13.75 16.72 14.30
CA THR A 145 -12.58 16.32 13.50
C THR A 145 -11.59 17.47 13.33
N LEU A 146 -12.08 18.71 13.19
CA LEU A 146 -11.25 19.92 13.18
C LEU A 146 -10.53 20.14 14.51
N TRP A 147 -11.20 19.92 15.65
CA TRP A 147 -10.54 20.01 16.95
C TRP A 147 -9.45 18.96 17.14
N ALA A 148 -9.68 17.73 16.66
CA ALA A 148 -8.67 16.68 16.69
C ALA A 148 -7.44 17.05 15.85
N LEU A 149 -7.66 17.57 14.64
CA LEU A 149 -6.58 18.05 13.75
C LEU A 149 -5.79 19.20 14.39
N MET A 150 -6.49 20.19 14.95
CA MET A 150 -5.86 21.34 15.61
C MET A 150 -5.03 20.92 16.83
N LEU A 151 -5.46 19.88 17.55
CA LEU A 151 -4.65 19.29 18.61
C LEU A 151 -3.40 18.60 18.05
N MET A 152 -3.49 17.81 16.97
CA MET A 152 -2.32 17.13 16.39
C MET A 152 -1.27 18.10 15.82
N VAL A 153 -1.70 19.24 15.26
CA VAL A 153 -0.80 20.23 14.62
C VAL A 153 -0.22 21.23 15.63
N THR A 154 -0.79 21.36 16.83
CA THR A 154 -0.23 22.27 17.85
C THR A 154 0.90 21.61 18.65
N PRO A 155 2.09 22.26 18.75
CA PRO A 155 3.17 21.74 19.58
C PRO A 155 2.69 21.61 21.04
N PHE A 156 3.07 20.51 21.69
CA PHE A 156 2.55 20.05 22.98
C PHE A 156 2.56 21.11 24.10
N ARG A 157 3.48 22.09 24.03
CA ARG A 157 3.54 23.25 24.96
C ARG A 157 2.33 24.18 24.88
N GLN A 158 1.69 24.34 23.71
CA GLN A 158 0.54 25.24 23.52
C GLN A 158 -0.80 24.57 23.83
N GLN A 159 -0.90 23.24 23.71
CA GLN A 159 -2.13 22.48 23.97
C GLN A 159 -2.64 22.64 25.41
N LYS A 160 -1.76 22.63 26.42
CA LYS A 160 -2.19 22.81 27.84
C LYS A 160 -2.77 24.20 28.11
N ARG A 161 -2.24 25.24 27.46
CA ARG A 161 -2.67 26.63 27.65
C ARG A 161 -4.00 26.90 26.94
N LEU A 162 -4.16 26.41 25.71
CA LEU A 162 -5.41 26.44 24.96
C LEU A 162 -6.52 25.63 25.66
N ARG A 163 -6.24 24.39 26.11
CA ARG A 163 -7.22 23.58 26.84
C ARG A 163 -7.73 24.24 28.13
N ARG A 164 -6.85 24.92 28.88
CA ARG A 164 -7.23 25.65 30.11
C ARG A 164 -8.03 26.92 29.78
N SER A 165 -7.59 27.70 28.79
CA SER A 165 -8.26 28.95 28.39
C SER A 165 -9.61 28.73 27.70
N VAL A 166 -9.79 27.60 27.02
CA VAL A 166 -11.06 27.22 26.40
C VAL A 166 -12.03 26.64 27.44
N LYS A 167 -11.57 25.77 28.37
CA LYS A 167 -12.42 25.31 29.49
C LYS A 167 -12.90 26.46 30.38
N SER A 168 -12.08 27.49 30.61
CA SER A 168 -12.49 28.67 31.36
C SER A 168 -13.53 29.49 30.61
N ARG A 169 -13.37 29.66 29.29
CA ARG A 169 -14.35 30.38 28.45
C ARG A 169 -15.69 29.65 28.34
N LEU A 170 -15.68 28.33 28.13
CA LEU A 170 -16.91 27.51 28.12
C LEU A 170 -17.63 27.50 29.47
N LYS A 171 -16.90 27.61 30.59
CA LYS A 171 -17.52 27.80 31.93
C LYS A 171 -18.12 29.20 32.11
N GLN A 172 -17.54 30.24 31.51
CA GLN A 172 -18.05 31.61 31.59
C GLN A 172 -19.25 31.86 30.68
N THR A 173 -19.32 31.21 29.51
CA THR A 173 -20.43 31.41 28.56
C THR A 173 -21.68 30.60 28.91
N ARG A 174 -21.55 29.44 29.57
CA ARG A 174 -22.68 28.62 30.04
C ARG A 174 -23.73 29.37 30.89
N PRO A 175 -23.38 30.17 31.91
CA PRO A 175 -24.37 30.88 32.72
C PRO A 175 -25.00 32.09 32.00
N LEU A 176 -24.33 32.69 31.02
CA LEU A 176 -24.91 33.77 30.20
C LEU A 176 -26.00 33.25 29.27
N ILE A 177 -25.75 32.12 28.60
CA ILE A 177 -26.74 31.46 27.73
C ILE A 177 -27.95 30.99 28.55
N LEU A 178 -27.73 30.46 29.76
CA LEU A 178 -28.81 30.04 30.63
C LEU A 178 -29.67 31.24 31.08
N LYS A 179 -29.04 32.37 31.46
CA LYS A 179 -29.75 33.62 31.85
C LYS A 179 -30.56 34.23 30.71
N THR A 180 -30.04 34.25 29.48
CA THR A 180 -30.79 34.74 28.32
C THR A 180 -32.00 33.87 28.01
N MET A 181 -31.90 32.55 28.20
CA MET A 181 -33.03 31.64 28.00
C MET A 181 -34.06 31.71 29.14
N THR A 182 -33.65 31.96 30.39
CA THR A 182 -34.61 32.14 31.50
C THR A 182 -35.33 33.49 31.44
N SER A 183 -34.63 34.54 30.99
CA SER A 183 -35.24 35.87 30.80
C SER A 183 -36.24 35.90 29.64
N ALA A 184 -36.03 35.10 28.59
CA ALA A 184 -36.99 34.97 27.48
C ALA A 184 -38.22 34.15 27.87
N ALA A 185 -38.09 33.19 28.79
CA ALA A 185 -39.21 32.38 29.28
C ALA A 185 -40.12 33.12 30.27
N ASN A 186 -39.61 34.12 31.01
CA ASN A 186 -40.40 34.95 31.94
C ASN A 186 -41.03 36.20 31.30
N ALA A 187 -40.86 36.40 29.99
CA ALA A 187 -41.42 37.52 29.23
C ALA A 187 -42.63 37.13 28.36
N LEU A 188 -43.17 35.93 28.57
CA LEU A 188 -44.44 35.41 28.06
C LEU A 188 -45.37 35.17 29.25
#